data_AF-A0A932X3F4-F1
#
_entry.id   AF-A0A932X3F4-F1
#
_cell.length_a   1.000
_cell.length_b   1.000
_cell.length_c   1.000
_cell.angle_alpha   90.00
_cell.angle_beta   90.00
_cell.angle_gamma   90.00
#
_symmetry.space_group_name_H-M   'P 1'
#
loop_
_entity.id
_entity.type
_entity.pdbx_description
1 polymer ?
#
loop_
_entity_poly.entity_id
_entity_poly.type
_entity_poly.pdbx_seq_one_letter_code
_entity_poly.pdbx_strand_id
1 'polypeptide(L)'
;WKRGNCLQGGDHLRKAMEGSPPVIWRALYIECLEKNGQQEEAERQSRLLGSSFAAGTAKFEKLERPKDNYDGASFRQLRRLVQLQEELKHAKLPMPEHAARHFHEALEYLKDGMERQAVDELEMVIEFDPENFRAYLEMGAIHLKAGRLEEAVKSANRALEWENTPEGYVLLARIYLAQGNTVQAQATLDDAMRLDPANTAAASLRDEMTARTKSR
;
A
#
# COMPACT_ATOMS: atom_id res chain seq x y z
N TRP A 1 -7.93 -12.23 7.78
CA TRP A 1 -9.18 -12.72 7.16
C TRP A 1 -8.94 -14.08 6.50
N LYS A 2 -8.89 -15.18 7.26
CA LYS A 2 -8.79 -16.54 6.69
C LYS A 2 -10.21 -17.15 6.70
N ARG A 3 -10.76 -17.45 5.52
CA ARG A 3 -12.00 -18.23 5.28
C ARG A 3 -13.34 -17.66 5.75
N GLY A 4 -13.76 -16.48 5.27
CA GLY A 4 -15.20 -16.10 5.21
C GLY A 4 -15.99 -16.17 6.53
N ASN A 5 -15.32 -16.22 7.68
CA ASN A 5 -15.95 -16.37 8.98
C ASN A 5 -16.36 -14.98 9.48
N CYS A 6 -17.47 -14.48 8.94
CA CYS A 6 -18.04 -13.17 9.25
C CYS A 6 -18.27 -12.99 10.77
N LEU A 7 -18.45 -14.09 11.51
CA LEU A 7 -18.59 -14.10 12.96
C LEU A 7 -17.31 -13.68 13.71
N GLN A 8 -16.13 -14.12 13.27
CA GLN A 8 -14.87 -13.77 13.94
C GLN A 8 -14.37 -12.39 13.51
N GLY A 9 -14.60 -11.99 12.26
CA GLY A 9 -14.18 -10.68 11.74
C GLY A 9 -15.10 -9.53 12.15
N GLY A 10 -16.40 -9.80 12.39
CA GLY A 10 -17.42 -8.80 12.64
C GLY A 10 -17.18 -7.94 13.87
N ASP A 11 -16.62 -8.50 14.95
CA ASP A 11 -16.32 -7.74 16.17
C ASP A 11 -15.10 -6.83 16.01
N HIS A 12 -14.09 -7.25 15.24
CA HIS A 12 -12.96 -6.40 14.88
C HIS A 12 -13.38 -5.26 13.96
N LEU A 13 -14.23 -5.56 12.98
CA LEU A 13 -14.82 -4.54 12.10
C LEU A 13 -15.67 -3.57 12.91
N ARG A 14 -16.55 -4.04 13.79
CA ARG A 14 -17.38 -3.18 14.66
C ARG A 14 -16.54 -2.16 15.46
N LYS A 15 -15.42 -2.60 16.05
CA LYS A 15 -14.50 -1.68 16.76
C LYS A 15 -13.82 -0.69 15.82
N ALA A 16 -13.42 -1.12 14.63
CA ALA A 16 -12.87 -0.24 13.59
C ALA A 16 -13.91 0.78 13.07
N MET A 17 -15.20 0.53 13.28
CA MET A 17 -16.31 1.41 12.89
C MET A 17 -16.63 2.53 13.91
N GLU A 18 -15.99 2.57 15.08
CA GLU A 18 -16.26 3.56 16.15
C GLU A 18 -15.77 5.00 15.82
N GLY A 19 -15.27 5.24 14.59
CA GLY A 19 -14.85 6.56 14.08
C GLY A 19 -15.40 6.93 12.69
N SER A 20 -14.57 7.54 11.83
CA SER A 20 -14.83 7.77 10.39
C SER A 20 -14.08 6.74 9.54
N PRO A 21 -14.54 5.48 9.48
CA PRO A 21 -13.86 4.42 8.77
C PRO A 21 -13.87 4.68 7.25
N PRO A 22 -12.82 4.28 6.52
CA PRO A 22 -12.85 4.32 5.07
C PRO A 22 -14.03 3.52 4.52
N VAL A 23 -14.59 3.99 3.41
CA VAL A 23 -15.85 3.51 2.80
C VAL A 23 -15.86 1.99 2.60
N ILE A 24 -14.71 1.42 2.25
CA ILE A 24 -14.52 -0.01 1.97
C ILE A 24 -14.75 -0.87 3.23
N TRP A 25 -14.29 -0.42 4.41
CA TRP A 25 -14.48 -1.15 5.67
C TRP A 25 -15.94 -1.20 6.11
N ARG A 26 -16.68 -0.10 5.86
CA ARG A 26 -18.13 -0.02 6.13
C ARG A 26 -18.92 -0.95 5.20
N ALA A 27 -18.53 -1.05 3.93
CA ALA A 27 -19.14 -1.97 2.96
C ALA A 27 -18.92 -3.45 3.34
N LEU A 28 -17.69 -3.82 3.72
CA LEU A 28 -17.38 -5.18 4.18
C LEU A 28 -18.11 -5.53 5.49
N TYR A 29 -18.30 -4.55 6.38
CA TYR A 29 -19.08 -4.74 7.60
C TYR A 29 -20.56 -5.00 7.32
N ILE A 30 -21.16 -4.26 6.39
CA ILE A 30 -22.56 -4.46 5.94
C ILE A 30 -22.74 -5.88 5.39
N GLU A 31 -21.85 -6.35 4.51
CA GLU A 31 -21.92 -7.70 3.94
C GLU A 31 -21.82 -8.80 5.02
N CYS A 32 -21.01 -8.57 6.06
CA CYS A 32 -20.92 -9.48 7.21
C CYS A 32 -22.23 -9.50 8.03
N LEU A 33 -22.87 -8.35 8.22
CA LEU A 33 -24.14 -8.24 8.94
C LEU A 33 -25.27 -8.96 8.18
N GLU A 34 -25.34 -8.79 6.87
CA GLU A 34 -26.34 -9.46 6.02
C GLU A 34 -26.20 -10.99 6.03
N LYS A 35 -24.98 -11.51 5.90
CA LYS A 35 -24.71 -12.96 5.97
C LYS A 35 -25.02 -13.56 7.34
N ASN A 36 -25.01 -12.75 8.39
CA ASN A 36 -25.36 -13.14 9.75
C ASN A 36 -26.83 -12.87 10.10
N GLY A 37 -27.66 -12.46 9.15
CA GLY A 37 -29.09 -12.18 9.36
C GLY A 37 -29.39 -10.91 10.16
N GLN A 38 -28.40 -10.03 10.35
CA GLN A 38 -28.55 -8.76 11.07
C GLN A 38 -28.99 -7.63 10.12
N GLN A 39 -30.15 -7.84 9.47
CA GLN A 39 -30.65 -7.00 8.38
C GLN A 39 -30.82 -5.52 8.77
N GLU A 40 -31.37 -5.25 9.96
CA GLU A 40 -31.66 -3.88 10.42
C GLU A 40 -30.40 -3.02 10.60
N GLU A 41 -29.32 -3.62 11.13
CA GLU A 41 -28.06 -2.92 11.34
C GLU A 41 -27.31 -2.75 10.01
N ALA A 42 -27.39 -3.72 9.10
CA ALA A 42 -26.86 -3.60 7.75
C ALA A 42 -27.48 -2.42 6.99
N GLU A 43 -28.80 -2.26 7.09
CA GLU A 43 -29.52 -1.13 6.51
C GLU A 43 -29.14 0.20 7.16
N ARG A 44 -28.98 0.23 8.48
CA ARG A 44 -28.54 1.43 9.20
C ARG A 44 -27.16 1.89 8.74
N GLN A 45 -26.20 0.95 8.65
CA GLN A 45 -24.86 1.24 8.17
C GLN A 45 -24.84 1.66 6.69
N SER A 46 -25.72 1.09 5.88
CA SER A 46 -25.92 1.48 4.47
C SER A 46 -26.44 2.91 4.33
N ARG A 47 -27.35 3.35 5.21
CA ARG A 47 -27.84 4.75 5.20
C ARG A 47 -26.76 5.75 5.59
N LEU A 48 -25.84 5.37 6.47
CA LEU A 48 -24.71 6.21 6.91
C LEU A 48 -23.65 6.42 5.82
N LEU A 49 -23.57 5.55 4.82
CA LEU A 49 -22.75 5.77 3.61
C LEU A 49 -23.26 6.93 2.74
N GLY A 50 -24.48 7.42 3.00
CA GLY A 50 -25.15 8.40 2.18
C GLY A 50 -25.44 7.86 0.77
N SER A 51 -26.10 8.67 -0.06
CA SER A 51 -26.45 8.33 -1.44
C SER A 51 -25.23 8.18 -2.38
N SER A 52 -24.01 8.10 -1.85
CA SER A 52 -22.77 7.96 -2.62
C SER A 52 -22.23 6.53 -2.68
N PHE A 53 -22.79 5.57 -1.93
CA PHE A 53 -22.38 4.18 -2.05
C PHE A 53 -23.57 3.24 -1.88
N ALA A 54 -24.15 2.81 -2.99
CA ALA A 54 -25.15 1.74 -3.03
C ALA A 54 -24.43 0.41 -3.27
N ALA A 55 -24.26 -0.38 -2.21
CA ALA A 55 -23.91 -1.78 -2.34
C ALA A 55 -25.08 -2.53 -3.00
N GLY A 56 -24.81 -3.13 -4.16
CA GLY A 56 -25.54 -4.28 -4.69
C GLY A 56 -27.06 -4.16 -4.90
N THR A 57 -27.48 -3.50 -5.98
CA THR A 57 -28.48 -3.96 -6.97
C THR A 57 -28.90 -2.78 -7.86
N ALA A 58 -27.94 -2.17 -8.56
CA ALA A 58 -28.30 -1.33 -9.69
C ALA A 58 -28.77 -2.25 -10.83
N LYS A 59 -30.08 -2.37 -11.04
CA LYS A 59 -30.58 -2.68 -12.38
C LYS A 59 -30.09 -1.54 -13.28
N PHE A 60 -29.12 -1.85 -14.14
CA PHE A 60 -28.53 -0.92 -15.11
C PHE A 60 -29.49 -0.63 -16.28
N GLU A 61 -30.73 -0.27 -15.98
CA GLU A 61 -31.64 0.28 -16.98
C GLU A 61 -31.34 1.78 -17.11
N LYS A 62 -30.62 2.13 -18.18
CA LYS A 62 -30.29 3.50 -18.65
C LYS A 62 -28.94 4.07 -18.19
N LEU A 63 -27.85 3.37 -18.52
CA LEU A 63 -26.67 4.10 -18.98
C LEU A 63 -26.79 4.21 -20.49
N GLU A 64 -27.23 5.38 -20.97
CA GLU A 64 -27.19 5.67 -22.40
C GLU A 64 -25.72 5.79 -22.85
N ARG A 65 -25.41 5.24 -24.04
CA ARG A 65 -24.13 5.54 -24.71
C ARG A 65 -23.94 7.05 -24.72
N PRO A 66 -22.75 7.57 -24.36
CA PRO A 66 -22.47 8.99 -24.49
C PRO A 66 -22.83 9.41 -25.91
N LYS A 67 -23.69 10.43 -26.06
CA LYS A 67 -23.78 11.13 -27.35
C LYS A 67 -22.40 11.70 -27.63
N ASP A 68 -21.98 11.74 -28.89
CA ASP A 68 -20.65 12.18 -29.37
C ASP A 68 -20.38 13.69 -29.12
N ASN A 69 -20.77 14.22 -27.96
CA ASN A 69 -20.48 15.56 -27.49
C ASN A 69 -19.69 15.46 -26.18
N TYR A 70 -18.39 15.80 -26.27
CA TYR A 70 -17.42 15.78 -25.18
C TYR A 70 -17.61 16.96 -24.21
N ASP A 71 -18.81 17.14 -23.65
CA ASP A 71 -19.04 18.17 -22.63
C ASP A 71 -18.51 17.73 -21.25
N GLY A 72 -18.32 18.69 -20.35
CA GLY A 72 -17.76 18.42 -19.03
C GLY A 72 -18.60 17.47 -18.17
N ALA A 73 -19.91 17.36 -18.44
CA ALA A 73 -20.80 16.43 -17.72
C ALA A 73 -20.63 14.98 -18.22
N SER A 74 -20.55 14.78 -19.53
CA SER A 74 -20.31 13.50 -20.19
C SER A 74 -18.91 12.97 -19.86
N PHE A 75 -17.90 13.84 -19.81
CA PHE A 75 -16.56 13.47 -19.37
C PHE A 75 -16.53 13.01 -17.90
N ARG A 76 -17.24 13.70 -17.00
CA ARG A 76 -17.38 13.28 -15.60
C ARG A 76 -18.09 11.92 -15.47
N GLN A 77 -19.12 11.68 -16.26
CA GLN A 77 -19.82 10.40 -16.28
C GLN A 77 -18.93 9.28 -16.81
N LEU A 78 -18.19 9.50 -17.90
CA LEU A 78 -17.22 8.55 -18.45
C LEU A 78 -16.13 8.21 -17.42
N ARG A 79 -15.55 9.21 -16.76
CA ARG A 79 -14.54 9.00 -15.72
C ARG A 79 -15.08 8.13 -14.58
N ARG A 80 -16.32 8.39 -14.14
CA ARG A 80 -16.97 7.60 -13.08
C ARG A 80 -17.26 6.17 -13.52
N LEU A 81 -17.66 5.97 -14.79
CA LEU A 81 -17.91 4.64 -15.34
C LEU A 81 -16.63 3.83 -15.49
N VAL A 82 -15.54 4.44 -15.94
CA VAL A 82 -14.22 3.79 -16.01
C VAL A 82 -13.75 3.43 -14.61
N GLN A 83 -13.84 4.36 -13.65
CA GLN A 83 -13.48 4.10 -12.26
C GLN A 83 -14.32 2.97 -11.63
N LEU A 84 -15.63 2.96 -11.86
CA LEU A 84 -16.52 1.90 -11.37
C LEU A 84 -16.26 0.55 -12.06
N GLN A 85 -15.95 0.53 -13.35
CA GLN A 85 -15.58 -0.70 -14.06
C GLN A 85 -14.26 -1.26 -13.53
N GLU A 86 -13.30 -0.38 -13.22
CA GLU A 86 -12.04 -0.73 -12.58
C GLU A 86 -12.32 -1.33 -11.19
N GLU A 87 -13.09 -0.63 -10.35
CA GLU A 87 -13.49 -1.11 -9.01
C GLU A 87 -14.24 -2.45 -9.04
N LEU A 88 -15.16 -2.66 -9.98
CA LEU A 88 -15.93 -3.91 -10.14
C LEU A 88 -15.10 -5.07 -10.70
N LYS A 89 -14.13 -4.77 -11.57
CA LYS A 89 -13.14 -5.75 -12.05
C LYS A 89 -12.23 -6.17 -10.89
N HIS A 90 -11.89 -5.21 -10.03
CA HIS A 90 -10.99 -5.41 -8.90
C HIS A 90 -11.67 -6.06 -7.69
N ALA A 91 -12.98 -5.88 -7.49
CA ALA A 91 -13.73 -6.48 -6.38
C ALA A 91 -13.72 -8.03 -6.34
N LYS A 92 -13.29 -8.68 -7.43
CA LYS A 92 -13.15 -10.16 -7.51
C LYS A 92 -11.71 -10.64 -7.38
N LEU A 93 -10.74 -9.73 -7.28
CA LEU A 93 -9.34 -10.10 -7.20
C LEU A 93 -9.05 -10.74 -5.84
N PRO A 94 -8.26 -11.81 -5.78
CA PRO A 94 -7.71 -12.28 -4.52
C PRO A 94 -6.79 -11.21 -3.91
N MET A 95 -6.68 -11.17 -2.58
CA MET A 95 -5.87 -10.16 -1.86
C MET A 95 -4.46 -9.91 -2.45
N PRO A 96 -3.69 -10.93 -2.89
CA PRO A 96 -2.40 -10.71 -3.54
C PRO A 96 -2.45 -9.91 -4.84
N GLU A 97 -3.54 -10.03 -5.61
CA GLU A 97 -3.74 -9.27 -6.86
C GLU A 97 -4.11 -7.80 -6.57
N HIS A 98 -4.84 -7.54 -5.47
CA HIS A 98 -5.00 -6.17 -4.96
C HIS A 98 -3.66 -5.55 -4.56
N ALA A 99 -2.86 -6.26 -3.77
CA ALA A 99 -1.54 -5.82 -3.37
C ALA A 99 -0.64 -5.53 -4.59
N ALA A 100 -0.62 -6.43 -5.59
CA ALA A 100 0.16 -6.24 -6.81
C ALA A 100 -0.26 -5.00 -7.60
N ARG A 101 -1.56 -4.69 -7.68
CA ARG A 101 -2.07 -3.49 -8.35
C ARG A 101 -1.64 -2.22 -7.65
N HIS A 102 -1.87 -2.14 -6.33
CA HIS A 102 -1.45 -0.99 -5.53
C HIS A 102 0.07 -0.80 -5.58
N PHE A 103 0.83 -1.90 -5.61
CA PHE A 103 2.28 -1.83 -5.78
C PHE A 103 2.66 -1.26 -7.14
N HIS A 104 1.96 -1.64 -8.21
CA HIS A 104 2.19 -1.06 -9.53
C HIS A 104 1.87 0.45 -9.56
N GLU A 105 0.75 0.87 -8.97
CA GLU A 105 0.36 2.29 -8.89
C GLU A 105 1.37 3.11 -8.07
N ALA A 106 1.88 2.57 -6.96
CA ALA A 106 2.95 3.18 -6.20
C ALA A 106 4.20 3.43 -7.05
N LEU A 107 4.62 2.44 -7.87
CA LEU A 107 5.77 2.59 -8.75
C LEU A 107 5.55 3.65 -9.84
N GLU A 108 4.34 3.77 -10.38
CA GLU A 108 4.03 4.84 -11.34
C GLU A 108 4.10 6.22 -10.66
N TYR A 109 3.55 6.37 -9.46
CA TYR A 109 3.68 7.61 -8.70
C TYR A 109 5.14 7.94 -8.36
N LEU A 110 5.98 6.95 -8.05
CA LEU A 110 7.40 7.16 -7.81
C LEU A 110 8.14 7.66 -9.06
N LYS A 111 7.81 7.13 -10.24
CA LYS A 111 8.35 7.65 -11.52
C LYS A 111 7.98 9.11 -11.74
N ASP A 112 6.75 9.48 -11.37
CA ASP A 112 6.24 10.84 -11.48
C ASP A 112 6.72 11.77 -10.34
N GLY A 113 7.51 11.25 -9.39
CA GLY A 113 8.00 12.00 -8.22
C GLY A 113 6.93 12.32 -7.17
N MET A 114 5.75 11.70 -7.28
CA MET A 114 4.60 11.86 -6.39
C MET A 114 4.74 10.98 -5.14
N GLU A 115 5.75 11.25 -4.33
CA GLU A 115 6.13 10.39 -3.19
C GLU A 115 5.04 10.20 -2.13
N ARG A 116 4.18 11.20 -1.90
CA ARG A 116 3.08 11.05 -0.93
C ARG A 116 2.06 10.04 -1.43
N GLN A 117 1.61 10.18 -2.68
CA GLN A 117 0.67 9.25 -3.29
C GLN A 117 1.26 7.84 -3.40
N ALA A 118 2.57 7.73 -3.68
CA ALA A 118 3.25 6.45 -3.65
C ALA A 118 3.18 5.78 -2.26
N VAL A 119 3.39 6.54 -1.17
CA VAL A 119 3.26 6.00 0.19
C VAL A 119 1.82 5.55 0.47
N ASP A 120 0.82 6.35 0.09
CA ASP A 120 -0.60 6.00 0.28
C ASP A 120 -0.93 4.66 -0.42
N GLU A 121 -0.42 4.45 -1.65
CA GLU A 121 -0.59 3.17 -2.35
C GLU A 121 0.21 2.02 -1.71
N LEU A 122 1.43 2.27 -1.23
CA LEU A 122 2.25 1.26 -0.53
C LEU A 122 1.63 0.83 0.81
N GLU A 123 0.94 1.74 1.51
CA GLU A 123 0.16 1.40 2.71
C GLU A 123 -0.96 0.41 2.35
N MET A 124 -1.65 0.61 1.22
CA MET A 124 -2.64 -0.35 0.74
C MET A 124 -2.01 -1.70 0.39
N VAL A 125 -0.80 -1.72 -0.18
CA VAL A 125 -0.07 -2.99 -0.41
C VAL A 125 0.11 -3.75 0.89
N ILE A 126 0.51 -3.06 1.96
CA ILE A 126 0.74 -3.66 3.29
C ILE A 126 -0.57 -4.10 3.94
N GLU A 127 -1.69 -3.41 3.68
CA GLU A 127 -3.01 -3.85 4.15
C GLU A 127 -3.44 -5.18 3.51
N PHE A 128 -3.18 -5.35 2.20
CA PHE A 128 -3.58 -6.54 1.45
C PHE A 128 -2.56 -7.69 1.52
N ASP A 129 -1.28 -7.37 1.63
CA ASP A 129 -0.15 -8.28 1.74
C ASP A 129 0.86 -7.74 2.78
N PRO A 130 0.63 -8.01 4.07
CA PRO A 130 1.48 -7.52 5.16
C PRO A 130 2.92 -8.02 5.13
N GLU A 131 3.20 -9.07 4.35
CA GLU A 131 4.49 -9.74 4.22
C GLU A 131 5.29 -9.22 3.02
N ASN A 132 4.76 -8.23 2.30
CA ASN A 132 5.38 -7.69 1.10
C ASN A 132 6.64 -6.86 1.43
N PHE A 133 7.79 -7.53 1.49
CA PHE A 133 9.06 -6.87 1.82
C PHE A 133 9.39 -5.71 0.87
N ARG A 134 9.00 -5.81 -0.41
CA ARG A 134 9.25 -4.78 -1.43
C ARG A 134 8.53 -3.48 -1.10
N ALA A 135 7.28 -3.56 -0.64
CA ALA A 135 6.53 -2.37 -0.25
C ALA A 135 7.22 -1.62 0.90
N TYR A 136 7.71 -2.35 1.90
CA TYR A 136 8.48 -1.77 3.00
C TYR A 136 9.83 -1.19 2.54
N LEU A 137 10.52 -1.81 1.57
CA LEU A 137 11.75 -1.24 0.99
C LEU A 137 11.49 0.09 0.29
N GLU A 138 10.45 0.18 -0.53
CA GLU A 138 10.09 1.43 -1.21
C GLU A 138 9.72 2.52 -0.20
N MET A 139 8.92 2.21 0.83
CA MET A 139 8.63 3.16 1.90
C MET A 139 9.89 3.61 2.65
N GLY A 140 10.81 2.68 2.94
CA GLY A 140 12.09 3.00 3.57
C GLY A 140 12.96 3.93 2.73
N ALA A 141 13.00 3.71 1.41
CA ALA A 141 13.71 4.57 0.47
C ALA A 141 13.10 5.98 0.39
N ILE A 142 11.76 6.08 0.34
CA ILE A 142 11.04 7.36 0.36
C ILE A 142 11.33 8.12 1.67
N HIS A 143 11.26 7.44 2.82
CA HIS A 143 11.54 8.04 4.11
C HIS A 143 12.99 8.52 4.25
N LEU A 144 13.95 7.73 3.76
CA LEU A 144 15.36 8.12 3.70
C LEU A 144 15.55 9.41 2.88
N LYS A 145 14.96 9.45 1.68
CA LYS A 145 15.06 10.63 0.80
C LYS A 145 14.46 11.88 1.45
N ALA A 146 13.39 11.71 2.23
CA ALA A 146 12.76 12.79 2.96
C ALA A 146 13.44 13.14 4.30
N GLY A 147 14.56 12.48 4.65
CA GLY A 147 15.29 12.71 5.90
C GLY A 147 14.58 12.20 7.16
N ARG A 148 13.52 11.40 7.01
CA ARG A 148 12.79 10.75 8.10
C ARG A 148 13.50 9.45 8.48
N LEU A 149 14.66 9.60 9.14
CA LEU A 149 15.61 8.50 9.33
C LEU A 149 15.06 7.41 10.25
N GLU A 150 14.32 7.76 11.31
CA GLU A 150 13.71 6.80 12.21
C GLU A 150 12.66 5.93 11.51
N GLU A 151 11.78 6.52 10.71
CA GLU A 151 10.80 5.80 9.90
C GLU A 151 11.49 4.95 8.82
N ALA A 152 12.54 5.47 8.20
CA ALA A 152 13.32 4.73 7.21
C ALA A 152 13.93 3.45 7.82
N VAL A 153 14.53 3.54 9.02
CA VAL A 153 15.06 2.36 9.74
C VAL A 153 13.94 1.36 10.03
N LYS A 154 12.78 1.82 10.51
CA LYS A 154 11.65 0.93 10.81
C LYS A 154 11.18 0.17 9.57
N SER A 155 11.00 0.87 8.44
CA SER A 155 10.57 0.23 7.19
C SER A 155 11.62 -0.73 6.64
N ALA A 156 12.90 -0.35 6.64
CA ALA A 156 13.98 -1.22 6.18
C ALA A 156 14.12 -2.49 7.05
N ASN A 157 14.03 -2.37 8.37
CA ASN A 157 14.02 -3.53 9.26
C ASN A 157 12.80 -4.41 9.03
N ARG A 158 11.62 -3.81 8.85
CA ARG A 158 10.40 -4.57 8.57
C ARG A 158 10.48 -5.33 7.25
N ALA A 159 11.13 -4.78 6.23
CA ALA A 159 11.43 -5.51 5.00
C ALA A 159 12.33 -6.73 5.26
N LEU A 160 13.43 -6.53 6.02
CA LEU A 160 14.39 -7.59 6.35
C LEU A 160 13.84 -8.67 7.29
N GLU A 161 12.83 -8.35 8.10
CA GLU A 161 12.08 -9.33 8.89
C GLU A 161 11.33 -10.34 8.02
N TRP A 162 10.84 -9.89 6.85
CA TRP A 162 10.12 -10.75 5.90
C TRP A 162 11.07 -11.45 4.92
N GLU A 163 11.98 -10.70 4.31
CA GLU A 163 12.96 -11.26 3.39
C GLU A 163 14.33 -10.59 3.52
N ASN A 164 15.35 -11.41 3.77
CA ASN A 164 16.73 -10.99 3.83
C ASN A 164 17.29 -10.80 2.41
N THR A 165 17.27 -9.56 1.92
CA THR A 165 17.74 -9.22 0.57
C THR A 165 18.96 -8.29 0.61
N PRO A 166 19.91 -8.42 -0.34
CA PRO A 166 21.01 -7.46 -0.48
C PRO A 166 20.52 -6.01 -0.54
N GLU A 167 19.41 -5.76 -1.25
CA GLU A 167 18.78 -4.45 -1.39
C GLU A 167 18.34 -3.87 -0.04
N GLY A 168 17.72 -4.70 0.82
CA GLY A 168 17.30 -4.28 2.15
C GLY A 168 18.48 -3.92 3.05
N TYR A 169 19.54 -4.71 3.04
CA TYR A 169 20.76 -4.42 3.78
C TYR A 169 21.47 -3.17 3.24
N VAL A 170 21.54 -2.97 1.91
CA VAL A 170 22.10 -1.76 1.31
C VAL A 170 21.29 -0.52 1.70
N LEU A 171 19.95 -0.60 1.68
CA LEU A 171 19.09 0.50 2.11
C LEU A 171 19.34 0.84 3.59
N LEU A 172 19.35 -0.17 4.46
CA LEU A 172 19.60 0.04 5.89
C LEU A 172 20.99 0.63 6.17
N ALA A 173 22.02 0.17 5.45
CA ALA A 173 23.37 0.75 5.54
C ALA A 173 23.40 2.22 5.11
N ARG A 174 22.68 2.60 4.04
CA ARG A 174 22.54 4.01 3.62
C ARG A 174 21.85 4.85 4.69
N ILE A 175 20.82 4.32 5.34
CA ILE A 175 20.13 5.01 6.43
C ILE A 175 21.07 5.23 7.62
N TYR A 176 21.84 4.21 8.04
CA TYR A 176 22.82 4.36 9.11
C TYR A 176 23.92 5.37 8.76
N LEU A 177 24.40 5.42 7.51
CA LEU A 177 25.33 6.46 7.07
C LEU A 177 24.72 7.87 7.14
N ALA A 178 23.44 8.02 6.79
CA ALA A 178 22.73 9.30 6.91
C ALA A 178 22.56 9.73 8.38
N GLN A 179 22.43 8.77 9.30
CA GLN A 179 22.44 9.00 10.76
C GLN A 179 23.85 9.26 11.32
N GLY A 180 24.90 9.10 10.52
CA GLY A 180 26.30 9.20 10.96
C GLY A 180 26.81 7.97 11.72
N ASN A 181 26.06 6.86 11.73
CA ASN A 181 26.47 5.62 12.37
C ASN A 181 27.25 4.72 11.40
N THR A 182 28.49 5.10 11.14
CA THR A 182 29.38 4.39 10.20
C THR A 182 29.66 2.95 10.63
N VAL A 183 29.72 2.66 11.92
CA VAL A 183 30.00 1.31 12.44
C VAL A 183 28.85 0.36 12.11
N GLN A 184 27.60 0.77 12.39
CA GLN A 184 26.44 -0.02 12.02
C GLN A 184 26.30 -0.14 10.51
N ALA A 185 26.52 0.94 9.77
CA ALA A 185 26.48 0.90 8.31
C ALA A 185 27.45 -0.12 7.71
N GLN A 186 28.70 -0.18 8.20
CA GLN A 186 29.69 -1.14 7.74
C GLN A 186 29.24 -2.58 8.00
N ALA A 187 28.78 -2.87 9.22
CA ALA A 187 28.32 -4.22 9.57
C ALA A 187 27.12 -4.65 8.69
N THR A 188 26.13 -3.77 8.52
CA THR A 188 24.97 -4.03 7.67
C THR A 188 25.37 -4.22 6.20
N LEU A 189 26.35 -3.47 5.71
CA LEU A 189 26.83 -3.58 4.35
C LEU A 189 27.60 -4.89 4.10
N ASP A 190 28.31 -5.39 5.12
CA ASP A 190 28.98 -6.69 5.05
C ASP A 190 27.96 -7.84 4.96
N ASP A 191 26.79 -7.72 5.60
CA ASP A 191 25.69 -8.66 5.40
C ASP A 191 25.13 -8.64 3.97
N ALA A 192 24.96 -7.46 3.37
CA ALA A 192 24.55 -7.34 1.96
C ALA A 192 25.51 -8.10 1.03
N MET A 193 26.82 -7.90 1.23
CA MET A 193 27.85 -8.51 0.39
C MET A 193 28.11 -9.98 0.70
N ARG A 194 27.70 -10.46 1.88
CA ARG A 194 27.66 -11.89 2.19
C ARG A 194 26.55 -12.59 1.43
N LEU A 195 25.39 -11.93 1.26
CA LEU A 195 24.28 -12.47 0.48
C LEU A 195 24.55 -12.42 -1.02
N ASP A 196 25.06 -11.29 -1.51
CA ASP A 196 25.45 -11.11 -2.90
C ASP A 196 26.81 -10.39 -2.99
N PRO A 197 27.91 -11.15 -3.12
CA PRO A 197 29.25 -10.59 -3.26
C PRO A 197 29.44 -9.75 -4.54
N ALA A 198 28.59 -9.94 -5.56
CA ALA A 198 28.64 -9.20 -6.82
C ALA A 198 27.73 -7.95 -6.82
N ASN A 199 27.08 -7.64 -5.69
CA ASN A 199 26.18 -6.50 -5.59
C ASN A 199 26.93 -5.18 -5.78
N THR A 200 26.73 -4.54 -6.93
CA THR A 200 27.44 -3.31 -7.29
C THR A 200 27.07 -2.14 -6.39
N ALA A 201 25.81 -2.05 -5.95
CA ALA A 201 25.35 -0.99 -5.05
C ALA A 201 26.02 -1.10 -3.68
N ALA A 202 26.21 -2.32 -3.18
CA ALA A 202 26.93 -2.55 -1.93
C ALA A 202 28.42 -2.21 -2.06
N ALA A 203 29.06 -2.63 -3.15
CA ALA A 203 30.46 -2.30 -3.42
C ALA A 203 30.69 -0.78 -3.53
N SER A 204 29.86 -0.07 -4.29
CA SER A 204 29.95 1.40 -4.42
C SER A 204 29.76 2.10 -3.08
N LEU A 205 28.80 1.66 -2.26
CA LEU A 205 28.56 2.26 -0.94
C LEU A 205 29.75 2.05 0.01
N ARG A 206 30.44 0.90 -0.10
CA ARG A 206 31.66 0.63 0.67
C ARG A 206 32.77 1.58 0.26
N ASP A 207 32.98 1.76 -1.04
CA ASP A 207 34.00 2.66 -1.58
C ASP A 207 33.75 4.10 -1.11
N GLU A 208 32.51 4.59 -1.19
CA GLU A 208 32.10 5.89 -0.66
C GLU A 208 32.40 6.06 0.84
N MET A 209 32.12 5.03 1.64
CA MET A 209 32.35 5.04 3.08
C MET A 209 33.85 5.07 3.42
N THR A 210 34.68 4.30 2.71
CA THR A 210 36.14 4.33 2.90
C THR A 210 36.74 5.68 2.49
N ALA A 211 36.23 6.29 1.41
CA ALA A 211 36.66 7.61 0.96
C ALA A 211 36.36 8.70 2.00
N ARG A 212 35.16 8.67 2.61
CA ARG A 212 34.78 9.60 3.70
C ARG A 212 35.62 9.44 4.96
N THR A 213 36.06 8.21 5.24
CA THR A 213 36.91 7.93 6.41
C THR A 213 38.35 8.41 6.20
N LYS A 214 38.86 8.35 4.96
CA LYS A 214 40.20 8.82 4.60
C LYS A 214 40.32 10.34 4.45
N SER A 215 39.21 11.05 4.24
CA SER A 215 39.19 12.52 4.09
C SER A 215 39.03 13.29 5.41
N ARG A 216 38.87 12.59 6.53
CA ARG A 216 38.85 13.13 7.89
C ARG A 216 40.20 12.94 8.58
#